data_AF-A0A1Q5MBJ4-F1
#
_entry.id   AF-A0A1Q5MBJ4-F1
#
_cell.length_a   1.000
_cell.length_b   1.000
_cell.length_c   1.000
_cell.angle_alpha   90.00
_cell.angle_beta   90.00
_cell.angle_gamma   90.00
#
_symmetry.space_group_name_H-M   'P 1'
#
loop_
_entity.id
_entity.type
_entity.pdbx_description
1 polymer ?
#
loop_
_entity_poly.entity_id
_entity_poly.type
_entity_poly.pdbx_seq_one_letter_code
_entity_poly.pdbx_strand_id
1 'polypeptide(L)'
;MPEEVVAHTGEPDVEDEYEGIMRRPDVMVIAWTDMEVPGSFDPRTLIAAIEVVSRSNPENDWVGKMGDYPLMGVPVYAVFDPRTGTGAVLTDIHATPEGPRYAVRKDFVHGEDVTIGEWTIATSGLPRYQDGGADGTGS
;
A
#
# COMPACT_ATOMS: atom_id res chain seq x y z
N MET A 1 4.43 18.72 -20.71
CA MET A 1 4.30 17.26 -20.79
C MET A 1 3.61 16.83 -19.51
N PRO A 2 2.61 15.92 -19.51
CA PRO A 2 2.18 15.33 -18.25
C PRO A 2 3.39 14.66 -17.61
N GLU A 3 3.48 14.76 -16.29
CA GLU A 3 4.52 14.09 -15.52
C GLU A 3 4.31 12.58 -15.70
N GLU A 4 5.36 11.87 -16.14
CA GLU A 4 5.28 10.44 -16.38
C GLU A 4 5.23 9.72 -15.03
N VAL A 5 4.14 9.00 -14.72
CA VAL A 5 3.97 8.27 -13.46
C VAL A 5 4.51 6.85 -13.60
N VAL A 6 5.22 6.36 -12.60
CA VAL A 6 5.77 5.01 -12.55
C VAL A 6 5.29 4.25 -11.31
N ALA A 7 5.07 2.94 -11.47
CA ALA A 7 4.88 1.99 -10.40
C ALA A 7 6.19 1.23 -10.15
N HIS A 8 6.69 1.27 -8.92
CA HIS A 8 7.99 0.69 -8.54
C HIS A 8 7.85 -0.26 -7.33
N THR A 9 8.71 -1.27 -7.20
CA THR A 9 8.66 -2.29 -6.13
C THR A 9 9.88 -2.25 -5.21
N GLY A 10 9.67 -2.24 -3.89
CA GLY A 10 10.66 -2.69 -2.89
C GLY A 10 11.92 -1.85 -2.63
N GLU A 11 12.42 -1.04 -3.57
CA GLU A 11 13.52 -0.08 -3.35
C GLU A 11 13.29 1.18 -4.17
N PRO A 12 13.72 2.37 -3.73
CA PRO A 12 14.34 2.67 -2.45
C PRO A 12 13.33 2.72 -1.29
N ASP A 13 13.84 2.86 -0.07
CA ASP A 13 13.02 3.07 1.12
C ASP A 13 12.24 4.39 1.03
N VAL A 14 11.13 4.48 1.74
CA VAL A 14 10.35 5.71 1.92
C VAL A 14 10.48 6.12 3.38
N GLU A 15 10.98 7.33 3.64
CA GLU A 15 11.37 7.75 4.98
C GLU A 15 10.85 9.14 5.31
N ASP A 16 10.17 9.24 6.45
CA ASP A 16 9.89 10.50 7.11
C ASP A 16 10.85 10.67 8.28
N GLU A 17 11.94 11.43 8.06
CA GLU A 17 12.94 11.68 9.09
C GLU A 17 12.36 12.44 10.30
N TYR A 18 11.35 13.28 10.09
CA TYR A 18 10.74 14.08 11.17
C TYR A 18 9.93 13.19 12.12
N GLU A 19 9.17 12.25 11.56
CA GLU A 19 8.41 11.27 12.33
C GLU A 19 9.28 10.09 12.79
N GLY A 20 10.49 9.94 12.23
CA GLY A 20 11.39 8.82 12.52
C GLY A 20 10.86 7.48 12.00
N ILE A 21 10.09 7.52 10.91
CA ILE A 21 9.41 6.35 10.34
C ILE A 21 9.98 6.04 8.97
N MET A 22 10.40 4.79 8.77
CA MET A 22 10.81 4.28 7.48
C MET A 22 9.95 3.07 7.10
N ARG A 23 9.46 3.08 5.86
CA ARG A 23 8.63 2.03 5.27
C ARG A 23 9.17 1.64 3.91
N ARG A 24 8.83 0.41 3.50
CA ARG A 24 9.18 -0.15 2.21
C ARG A 24 7.90 -0.73 1.59
N PRO A 25 7.13 0.09 0.86
CA PRO A 25 5.92 -0.39 0.20
C PRO A 25 6.21 -1.50 -0.80
N ASP A 26 5.32 -2.50 -0.88
CA ASP A 26 5.42 -3.54 -1.92
C ASP A 26 5.36 -2.92 -3.33
N VAL A 27 4.45 -1.97 -3.53
CA VAL A 27 4.40 -1.12 -4.71
C VAL A 27 4.21 0.34 -4.29
N MET A 28 4.98 1.24 -4.89
CA MET A 28 4.81 2.67 -4.77
C MET A 28 4.47 3.27 -6.14
N VAL A 29 3.59 4.27 -6.14
CA VAL A 29 3.27 5.07 -7.32
C VAL A 29 3.84 6.46 -7.09
N ILE A 30 4.68 6.93 -7.99
CA ILE A 30 5.45 8.17 -7.84
C ILE A 30 5.68 8.79 -9.23
N ALA A 31 5.83 10.11 -9.31
CA ALA A 31 6.25 10.77 -10.54
C ALA A 31 7.71 10.41 -10.86
N TRP A 32 8.02 10.18 -12.14
CA TRP A 32 9.37 9.85 -12.59
C TRP A 32 10.42 10.84 -12.09
N THR A 33 10.09 12.13 -12.11
CA THR A 33 10.99 13.22 -11.69
C THR A 33 11.35 13.17 -10.22
N ASP A 34 10.52 12.55 -9.39
CA ASP A 34 10.75 12.42 -7.94
C ASP A 34 11.53 11.15 -7.58
N MET A 35 11.82 10.28 -8.57
CA MET A 35 12.62 9.07 -8.37
C MET A 35 14.13 9.34 -8.38
N GLU A 36 14.58 10.45 -8.98
CA GLU A 36 16.01 10.75 -9.15
C GLU A 36 16.62 11.43 -7.91
N VAL A 37 16.50 10.78 -6.75
CA VAL A 37 17.05 11.27 -5.48
C VAL A 37 18.09 10.32 -4.89
N PRO A 38 19.12 10.87 -4.19
CA PRO A 38 20.03 10.03 -3.43
C PRO A 38 19.36 9.56 -2.12
N GLY A 39 19.19 8.25 -1.96
CA GLY A 39 18.70 7.66 -0.71
C GLY A 39 17.19 7.37 -0.73
N SER A 40 16.53 7.57 0.42
CA SER A 40 15.11 7.32 0.62
C SER A 40 14.23 8.35 -0.11
N PHE A 41 13.05 7.94 -0.54
CA PHE A 41 12.02 8.84 -1.06
C PHE A 41 11.30 9.57 0.07
N ASP A 42 10.99 10.85 -0.16
CA ASP A 42 10.05 11.59 0.70
C ASP A 42 8.65 11.00 0.51
N PRO A 43 7.98 10.51 1.56
CA PRO A 43 6.63 9.96 1.47
C PRO A 43 5.60 10.90 0.83
N ARG A 44 5.83 12.22 0.88
CA ARG A 44 4.92 13.22 0.32
C ARG A 44 5.03 13.35 -1.21
N THR A 45 6.04 12.75 -1.83
CA THR A 45 6.13 12.67 -3.31
C THR A 45 5.44 11.43 -3.86
N LEU A 46 5.10 10.45 -3.01
CA LEU A 46 4.30 9.31 -3.43
C LEU A 46 2.86 9.77 -3.75
N ILE A 47 2.32 9.20 -4.81
CA ILE A 47 0.90 9.29 -5.16
C ILE A 47 0.13 8.17 -4.46
N ALA A 48 0.74 6.98 -4.31
CA ALA A 48 0.14 5.88 -3.57
C ALA A 48 1.20 4.92 -3.00
N ALA A 49 0.93 4.37 -1.82
CA ALA A 49 1.55 3.14 -1.34
C ALA A 49 0.54 1.99 -1.48
N ILE A 50 1.01 0.84 -1.98
CA ILE A 50 0.18 -0.35 -2.17
C ILE A 50 0.90 -1.52 -1.50
N GLU A 51 0.14 -2.27 -0.71
CA GLU A 51 0.66 -3.35 0.13
C GLU A 51 -0.12 -4.64 -0.09
N VAL A 52 0.58 -5.75 -0.03
CA VAL A 52 0.02 -7.10 -0.05
C VAL A 52 0.20 -7.71 1.34
N VAL A 53 -0.92 -7.94 2.03
CA VAL A 53 -0.92 -8.44 3.41
C VAL A 53 -0.20 -9.77 3.51
N SER A 54 0.84 -9.81 4.33
CA SER A 54 1.58 -11.05 4.58
C SER A 54 0.76 -12.05 5.40
N ARG A 55 0.95 -13.36 5.14
CA ARG A 55 0.36 -14.41 6.00
C ARG A 55 0.85 -14.36 7.43
N SER A 56 2.14 -14.08 7.62
CA SER A 56 2.80 -14.22 8.93
C SER A 56 2.59 -13.00 9.84
N ASN A 57 2.28 -11.83 9.26
CA ASN A 57 2.21 -10.59 10.03
C ASN A 57 1.15 -9.61 9.48
N PRO A 58 -0.15 -9.97 9.50
CA PRO A 58 -1.20 -9.14 8.91
C PRO A 58 -1.41 -7.81 9.61
N GLU A 59 -1.11 -7.72 10.91
CA GLU A 59 -1.27 -6.50 11.71
C GLU A 59 -0.35 -5.38 11.23
N ASN A 60 0.78 -5.72 10.62
CA ASN A 60 1.68 -4.72 10.05
C ASN A 60 0.99 -3.89 8.97
N ASP A 61 0.20 -4.51 8.10
CA ASP A 61 -0.43 -3.84 6.96
C ASP A 61 -1.80 -3.25 7.34
N TRP A 62 -2.55 -3.93 8.22
CA TRP A 62 -3.88 -3.50 8.65
C TRP A 62 -3.90 -2.53 9.84
N VAL A 63 -2.82 -2.45 10.62
CA VAL A 63 -2.75 -1.60 11.81
C VAL A 63 -1.54 -0.67 11.73
N GLY A 64 -0.34 -1.22 11.64
CA GLY A 64 0.90 -0.43 11.69
C GLY A 64 0.97 0.57 10.54
N LYS A 65 1.02 0.09 9.31
CA LYS A 65 1.09 0.91 8.09
C LYS A 65 -0.16 1.79 7.89
N MET A 66 -1.34 1.32 8.31
CA MET A 66 -2.56 2.14 8.31
C MET A 66 -2.44 3.39 9.20
N GLY A 67 -1.69 3.32 10.31
CA GLY A 67 -1.39 4.46 11.17
C GLY A 67 -0.23 5.31 10.68
N ASP A 68 0.82 4.67 10.15
CA ASP A 68 2.04 5.36 9.74
C ASP A 68 1.88 6.16 8.45
N TYR A 69 1.28 5.58 7.41
CA TYR A 69 1.18 6.26 6.11
C TYR A 69 0.47 7.62 6.15
N PRO A 70 -0.64 7.84 6.88
CA PRO A 70 -1.20 9.18 6.99
C PRO A 70 -0.31 10.13 7.80
N LEU A 71 0.46 9.63 8.76
CA LEU A 71 1.42 10.43 9.53
C LEU A 71 2.61 10.87 8.64
N MET A 72 3.11 9.97 7.80
CA MET A 72 4.13 10.23 6.78
C MET A 72 3.63 11.11 5.63
N GLY A 73 2.31 11.28 5.47
CA GLY A 73 1.70 12.11 4.44
C GLY A 73 1.48 11.43 3.09
N VAL A 74 1.47 10.10 3.03
CA VAL A 74 1.19 9.35 1.80
C VAL A 74 -0.30 9.47 1.45
N PRO A 75 -0.69 10.06 0.31
CA PRO A 75 -2.07 10.48 0.08
C PRO A 75 -3.07 9.33 -0.16
N VAL A 76 -2.60 8.22 -0.74
CA VAL A 76 -3.42 7.03 -1.03
C VAL A 76 -2.72 5.79 -0.49
N TYR A 77 -3.45 5.01 0.31
CA TYR A 77 -3.00 3.69 0.74
C TYR A 77 -3.96 2.60 0.27
N ALA A 78 -3.48 1.66 -0.53
CA ALA A 78 -4.25 0.48 -0.91
C ALA A 78 -3.64 -0.78 -0.28
N VAL A 79 -4.48 -1.58 0.36
CA VAL A 79 -4.07 -2.84 1.00
C VAL A 79 -4.88 -3.99 0.43
N PHE A 80 -4.17 -4.99 -0.09
CA PHE A 80 -4.73 -6.20 -0.68
C PHE A 80 -4.45 -7.35 0.26
N ASP A 81 -5.47 -8.12 0.64
CA ASP A 81 -5.35 -9.26 1.52
C ASP A 81 -5.65 -10.57 0.76
N PRO A 82 -4.62 -11.27 0.23
CA PRO A 82 -4.79 -12.55 -0.44
C PRO A 82 -5.29 -13.67 0.48
N ARG A 83 -5.21 -13.50 1.81
CA ARG A 83 -5.65 -14.51 2.79
C ARG A 83 -7.18 -14.61 2.73
N THR A 84 -7.85 -13.46 2.74
CA THR A 84 -9.32 -13.36 2.73
C THR A 84 -9.88 -13.08 1.34
N GLY A 85 -9.05 -12.63 0.40
CA GLY A 85 -9.49 -12.16 -0.93
C GLY A 85 -10.24 -10.84 -0.83
N THR A 86 -9.83 -9.96 0.09
CA THR A 86 -10.45 -8.66 0.33
C THR A 86 -9.38 -7.58 0.38
N GLY A 87 -9.77 -6.32 0.36
CA GLY A 87 -8.84 -5.22 0.56
C GLY A 87 -9.55 -3.93 0.89
N ALA A 88 -8.79 -2.86 1.01
CA ALA A 88 -9.31 -1.51 1.18
C ALA A 88 -8.44 -0.48 0.47
N VAL A 89 -9.08 0.60 0.01
CA VAL A 89 -8.42 1.83 -0.42
C VAL A 89 -8.74 2.93 0.59
N LEU A 90 -7.70 3.57 1.11
CA LEU A 90 -7.77 4.61 2.12
C LEU A 90 -7.22 5.93 1.56
N THR A 91 -7.97 7.01 1.77
CA THR A 91 -7.68 8.34 1.21
C THR A 91 -8.16 9.45 2.16
N ASP A 92 -7.90 10.70 1.78
CA ASP A 92 -8.36 11.91 2.47
C ASP A 92 -7.77 12.01 3.89
N ILE A 93 -6.47 12.32 3.96
CA ILE A 93 -5.78 12.53 5.24
C ILE A 93 -6.34 13.80 5.89
N HIS A 94 -6.78 13.66 7.13
CA HIS A 94 -7.20 14.77 7.97
C HIS A 94 -6.55 14.67 9.34
N ALA A 95 -6.37 15.82 9.98
CA ALA A 95 -5.88 15.88 11.35
C ALA A 95 -6.98 15.42 12.33
N THR A 96 -6.62 14.53 13.25
CA THR A 96 -7.41 14.21 14.44
C THR A 96 -6.61 14.58 15.71
N PRO A 97 -7.25 14.65 16.90
CA PRO A 97 -6.54 14.87 18.15
C PRO A 97 -5.43 13.84 18.44
N GLU A 98 -5.56 12.64 17.89
CA GLU A 98 -4.61 11.52 18.01
C GLU A 98 -3.60 11.45 16.86
N GLY A 99 -3.60 12.43 15.94
CA GLY A 99 -2.71 12.50 14.78
C GLY A 99 -3.46 12.39 13.43
N PRO A 100 -2.75 12.58 12.30
CA PRO A 100 -3.32 12.42 10.97
C PRO A 100 -3.89 11.02 10.72
N ARG A 101 -5.05 10.93 10.08
CA ARG A 101 -5.69 9.66 9.68
C ARG A 101 -6.41 9.80 8.34
N TYR A 102 -6.61 8.69 7.64
CA TYR A 102 -7.50 8.66 6.49
C TYR A 102 -8.97 8.80 6.94
N ALA A 103 -9.71 9.74 6.33
CA ALA A 103 -11.15 9.92 6.55
C ALA A 103 -11.98 8.91 5.75
N VAL A 104 -11.47 8.48 4.60
CA VAL A 104 -12.19 7.60 3.68
C VAL A 104 -11.53 6.24 3.68
N ARG A 105 -12.36 5.20 3.85
CA ARG A 105 -12.02 3.80 3.64
C ARG A 105 -13.08 3.18 2.73
N LYS A 106 -12.64 2.60 1.61
CA LYS A 106 -13.49 1.83 0.72
C LYS A 106 -12.99 0.40 0.67
N ASP A 107 -13.73 -0.50 1.30
CA ASP A 107 -13.46 -1.94 1.24
C ASP A 107 -13.88 -2.53 -0.12
N PHE A 108 -13.20 -3.59 -0.54
CA PHE A 108 -13.50 -4.34 -1.75
C PHE A 108 -13.19 -5.83 -1.58
N VAL A 109 -13.72 -6.64 -2.49
CA VAL A 109 -13.45 -8.07 -2.65
C VAL A 109 -12.68 -8.30 -3.96
N HIS A 110 -11.72 -9.22 -3.94
CA HIS A 110 -11.03 -9.63 -5.16
C HIS A 110 -12.04 -10.15 -6.19
N GLY A 111 -11.97 -9.64 -7.42
CA GLY A 111 -13.00 -9.82 -8.45
C GLY A 111 -13.66 -8.52 -8.89
N GLU A 112 -13.61 -7.48 -8.04
CA GLU A 112 -14.14 -6.15 -8.35
C GLU A 112 -13.12 -5.27 -9.07
N ASP A 113 -13.61 -4.28 -9.81
CA ASP A 113 -12.78 -3.17 -10.28
C ASP A 113 -12.59 -2.16 -9.14
N VAL A 114 -11.34 -1.88 -8.81
CA VAL A 114 -10.97 -1.04 -7.65
C VAL A 114 -10.30 0.23 -8.13
N THR A 115 -10.80 1.38 -7.66
CA THR A 115 -10.19 2.68 -7.91
C THR A 115 -9.15 3.01 -6.85
N ILE A 116 -7.90 3.24 -7.26
CA ILE A 116 -6.77 3.68 -6.44
C ILE A 116 -6.27 4.99 -7.04
N GLY A 117 -6.40 6.09 -6.30
CA GLY A 117 -6.11 7.42 -6.85
C GLY A 117 -6.97 7.67 -8.10
N GLU A 118 -6.32 7.97 -9.22
CA GLU A 118 -6.98 8.21 -10.51
C GLU A 118 -7.15 6.95 -11.37
N TRP A 119 -6.60 5.81 -10.93
CA TRP A 119 -6.58 4.57 -11.70
C TRP A 119 -7.66 3.61 -11.24
N THR A 120 -8.23 2.85 -12.17
CA THR A 120 -9.12 1.72 -11.87
C THR A 120 -8.46 0.43 -12.36
N ILE A 121 -8.31 -0.54 -11.46
CA ILE A 121 -7.66 -1.82 -11.74
C ILE A 121 -8.63 -2.98 -11.52
N ALA A 122 -8.60 -3.96 -12.44
CA ALA A 122 -9.36 -5.19 -12.29
C ALA A 122 -8.64 -6.16 -11.33
N THR A 123 -9.33 -6.67 -10.33
CA THR A 123 -8.73 -7.57 -9.31
C THR A 123 -9.05 -9.04 -9.53
N SER A 124 -9.80 -9.39 -10.58
CA SER A 124 -10.26 -10.76 -10.87
C SER A 124 -9.14 -11.79 -11.09
N GLY A 125 -7.93 -11.33 -11.47
CA GLY A 125 -6.77 -12.19 -11.68
C GLY A 125 -5.83 -12.30 -10.48
N LEU A 126 -6.10 -11.59 -9.37
CA LEU A 126 -5.18 -11.57 -8.24
C LEU A 126 -5.24 -12.90 -7.46
N PRO A 127 -4.11 -13.58 -7.28
CA PRO A 127 -4.09 -14.87 -6.61
C PRO A 127 -4.46 -14.70 -5.13
N ARG A 128 -5.17 -15.68 -4.60
CA ARG A 128 -5.28 -15.88 -3.16
C ARG A 128 -4.17 -16.80 -2.69
N TYR A 129 -3.83 -16.61 -1.44
CA TYR A 129 -3.01 -17.54 -0.70
C TYR A 129 -3.71 -18.90 -0.62
N GLN A 130 -3.18 -19.91 -1.30
CA GLN A 130 -3.67 -21.29 -1.18
C GLN A 130 -3.40 -21.79 0.24
N ASP A 131 -4.39 -22.34 0.94
CA ASP A 131 -4.09 -23.11 2.15
C ASP A 131 -3.10 -24.20 1.75
N GLY A 132 -1.95 -24.26 2.42
CA GLY A 132 -0.89 -25.17 2.04
C GLY A 132 -1.40 -26.61 2.09
N GLY A 133 -1.78 -27.15 0.94
CA GLY A 133 -2.04 -28.56 0.76
C GLY A 133 -0.73 -29.28 1.02
N ALA A 134 -0.58 -29.79 2.24
CA ALA A 134 0.40 -30.83 2.52
C ALA A 134 -0.07 -32.12 1.82
N ASP A 135 0.11 -32.19 0.50
CA ASP A 135 0.14 -33.47 -0.20
C ASP A 135 1.55 -34.02 -0.08
N GLY A 136 1.71 -34.94 0.86
CA GLY A 136 3.01 -35.55 1.14
C GLY A 136 3.03 -36.62 2.22
N THR A 137 1.95 -37.38 2.43
CA THR A 137 2.05 -38.67 3.13
C THR A 137 1.26 -39.77 2.41
N GLY A 138 1.99 -40.74 1.86
CA GLY A 138 1.57 -42.13 1.73
C GLY A 138 0.91 -42.53 0.40
N SER A 139 1.69 -43.13 -0.50
CA SER A 139 1.91 -44.59 -0.56
C SER A 139 3.13 -44.92 -1.42
#